data_AF-A0A0D0AMN5-F1
#
_entry.id   AF-A0A0D0AMN5-F1
#
_cell.length_a   1.000
_cell.length_b   1.000
_cell.length_c   1.000
_cell.angle_alpha   90.00
_cell.angle_beta   90.00
_cell.angle_gamma   90.00
#
_symmetry.space_group_name_H-M   'P 1'
#
loop_
_entity.id
_entity.type
_entity.pdbx_description
1 polymer ?
#
loop_
_entity_poly.entity_id
_entity_poly.type
_entity_poly.pdbx_seq_one_letter_code
_entity_poly.pdbx_strand_id
1 'polypeptide(L)'
;MINHSQNVVLSPLNFNNCQNAVLDVLWSELTESAVEPMQAPIPYLINFAEDCLLCAVVMLRGKINEEQSSGEFAVPLEQDDIPYEDEPIGLVYVTAAPAQNEAQEANIGIIIAECHQRKGFAREAVELALSWAFEDLKFHRIQAAFMNDAQKDRAMRLFIGQGFMHEGTRRRSVLKPERGGMVGVWKDVTYLAMLDTEWSLRTVLKHKGPPPTLWDEMFTRHTKEREEMVKWDEKHNRVRKVPSTQTLR
;
A
#
# COMPACT_ATOMS: atom_id res chain seq x y z
N MET A 1 -0.90 16.31 11.57
CA MET A 1 -0.54 16.27 10.13
C MET A 1 0.96 16.07 10.01
N ILE A 2 1.39 14.80 10.10
CA ILE A 2 2.78 14.42 9.85
C ILE A 2 2.91 14.23 8.34
N ASN A 3 3.18 15.32 7.61
CA ASN A 3 3.24 15.30 6.15
C ASN A 3 4.64 15.01 5.59
N HIS A 4 5.63 14.75 6.46
CA HIS A 4 7.03 14.67 6.05
C HIS A 4 7.77 13.50 6.70
N SER A 5 8.61 12.88 5.89
CA SER A 5 9.62 11.88 6.27
C SER A 5 11.02 12.46 6.01
N GLN A 6 12.04 11.63 6.15
CA GLN A 6 13.44 11.99 5.96
C GLN A 6 13.75 12.52 4.54
N ASN A 7 13.21 11.88 3.49
CA ASN A 7 13.50 12.25 2.11
C ASN A 7 12.25 12.63 1.29
N VAL A 8 11.06 12.35 1.81
CA VAL A 8 9.80 12.47 1.07
C VAL A 8 8.78 13.30 1.85
N VAL A 9 8.03 14.12 1.12
CA VAL A 9 6.88 14.87 1.64
C VAL A 9 5.64 14.48 0.84
N LEU A 10 4.50 14.33 1.53
CA LEU A 10 3.21 14.16 0.87
C LEU A 10 2.54 15.52 0.73
N SER A 11 2.36 15.96 -0.50
CA SER A 11 1.68 17.21 -0.83
C SER A 11 0.28 16.92 -1.39
N PRO A 12 -0.78 17.56 -0.90
CA PRO A 12 -2.12 17.36 -1.45
C PRO A 12 -2.17 17.79 -2.92
N LEU A 13 -3.02 17.13 -3.70
CA LEU A 13 -3.27 17.53 -5.08
C LEU A 13 -3.96 18.90 -5.10
N ASN A 14 -3.32 19.87 -5.77
CA ASN A 14 -3.86 21.20 -6.02
C ASN A 14 -4.01 21.42 -7.53
N PHE A 15 -4.92 22.32 -7.93
CA PHE A 15 -5.16 22.68 -9.34
C PHE A 15 -3.89 23.13 -10.11
N ASN A 16 -2.88 23.65 -9.43
CA ASN A 16 -1.62 24.02 -10.07
C ASN A 16 -0.74 22.81 -10.41
N ASN A 17 -0.86 21.72 -9.66
CA ASN A 17 -0.11 20.49 -9.89
C ASN A 17 -0.78 19.61 -10.95
N CYS A 18 -2.10 19.67 -11.13
CA CYS A 18 -2.82 18.78 -12.05
C CYS A 18 -2.57 19.05 -13.55
N GLN A 19 -1.84 20.11 -13.92
CA GLN A 19 -1.37 20.36 -15.29
C GLN A 19 0.09 19.94 -15.52
N ASN A 20 0.67 19.21 -14.58
CA ASN A 20 2.04 18.73 -14.69
C ASN A 20 2.09 17.44 -15.53
N ALA A 21 2.82 17.48 -16.64
CA ALA A 21 3.00 16.32 -17.53
C ALA A 21 3.55 15.08 -16.80
N VAL A 22 4.33 15.25 -15.73
CA VAL A 22 4.82 14.14 -14.91
C VAL A 22 3.67 13.42 -14.20
N LEU A 23 2.69 14.17 -13.69
CA LEU A 23 1.53 13.61 -13.00
C LEU A 23 0.57 12.90 -13.95
N ASP A 24 0.45 13.36 -15.19
CA ASP A 24 -0.32 12.65 -16.22
C ASP A 24 0.28 11.28 -16.54
N VAL A 25 1.62 11.20 -16.65
CA VAL A 25 2.33 9.93 -16.86
C VAL A 25 2.14 9.01 -15.65
N LEU A 26 2.35 9.52 -14.43
CA LEU A 26 2.16 8.75 -13.20
C LEU A 26 0.72 8.25 -13.05
N TRP A 27 -0.28 9.08 -13.39
CA TRP A 27 -1.69 8.68 -13.37
C TRP A 27 -1.98 7.58 -14.39
N SER A 28 -1.45 7.69 -15.60
CA SER A 28 -1.56 6.65 -16.63
C SER A 28 -0.94 5.32 -16.19
N GLU A 29 0.24 5.35 -15.56
CA GLU A 29 0.88 4.15 -15.00
C GLU A 29 0.09 3.57 -13.82
N LEU A 30 -0.47 4.43 -12.97
CA LEU A 30 -1.25 4.01 -11.81
C LEU A 30 -2.56 3.34 -12.24
N THR A 31 -3.30 3.92 -13.18
CA THR A 31 -4.53 3.35 -13.74
C THR A 31 -4.30 2.03 -14.45
N GLU A 32 -3.11 1.80 -14.98
CA GLU A 32 -2.74 0.52 -15.59
C GLU A 32 -2.36 -0.57 -14.57
N SER A 33 -1.97 -0.20 -13.35
CA SER A 33 -1.38 -1.13 -12.38
C SER A 33 -2.21 -1.36 -11.11
N ALA A 34 -3.02 -0.38 -10.72
CA ALA A 34 -3.81 -0.40 -9.50
C ALA A 34 -5.31 -0.60 -9.78
N VAL A 35 -6.01 -1.28 -8.87
CA VAL A 35 -7.40 -1.71 -9.10
C VAL A 35 -8.37 -0.53 -9.04
N GLU A 36 -8.27 0.30 -7.99
CA GLU A 36 -9.23 1.37 -7.71
C GLU A 36 -9.18 2.48 -8.76
N PRO A 37 -8.01 3.00 -9.17
CA PRO A 37 -7.90 3.97 -10.25
C PRO A 37 -8.39 3.42 -11.60
N MET A 38 -8.13 2.14 -11.88
CA MET A 38 -8.58 1.49 -13.13
C MET A 38 -10.11 1.34 -13.18
N GLN A 39 -10.75 1.11 -12.04
CA GLN A 39 -12.21 0.96 -11.93
C GLN A 39 -12.93 2.29 -11.64
N ALA A 40 -12.20 3.40 -11.57
CA ALA A 40 -12.78 4.71 -11.31
C ALA A 40 -13.85 5.04 -12.37
N PRO A 41 -15.05 5.53 -11.96
CA PRO A 41 -16.11 5.86 -12.91
C PRO A 41 -15.69 6.91 -13.94
N ILE A 42 -14.82 7.83 -13.50
CA ILE A 42 -14.29 8.93 -14.30
C ILE A 42 -12.75 8.80 -14.28
N PRO A 43 -12.09 8.55 -15.43
CA PRO A 43 -10.66 8.20 -15.49
C PRO A 43 -9.71 9.41 -15.42
N TYR A 44 -10.07 10.44 -14.66
CA TYR A 44 -9.28 11.64 -14.47
C TYR A 44 -8.77 11.74 -13.04
N LEU A 45 -7.50 12.09 -12.88
CA LEU A 45 -6.82 12.17 -11.59
C LEU A 45 -7.57 13.05 -10.59
N ILE A 46 -8.08 14.21 -11.02
CA ILE A 46 -8.79 15.17 -10.15
C ILE A 46 -10.07 14.54 -9.59
N ASN A 47 -10.89 13.92 -10.44
CA ASN A 47 -12.13 13.28 -10.01
C ASN A 47 -11.86 12.11 -9.07
N PHE A 48 -10.86 11.29 -9.38
CA PHE A 48 -10.45 10.22 -8.48
C PHE A 48 -9.96 10.76 -7.13
N ALA A 49 -9.21 11.85 -7.14
CA ALA A 49 -8.70 12.48 -5.92
C ALA A 49 -9.82 13.04 -5.02
N GLU A 50 -10.90 13.57 -5.61
CA GLU A 50 -12.09 14.05 -4.87
C GLU A 50 -12.83 12.91 -4.15
N ASP A 51 -12.84 11.71 -4.74
CA ASP A 51 -13.44 10.51 -4.13
C ASP A 51 -12.52 9.83 -3.10
N CYS A 52 -11.25 10.20 -3.05
CA CYS A 52 -10.28 9.66 -2.10
C CYS A 52 -10.39 10.31 -0.72
N LEU A 53 -10.08 9.54 0.32
CA LEU A 53 -9.80 10.10 1.66
C LEU A 53 -8.49 10.89 1.63
N LEU A 54 -7.50 10.38 0.90
CA LEU A 54 -6.22 11.03 0.63
C LEU A 54 -5.83 10.74 -0.81
N CYS A 55 -5.46 11.76 -1.58
CA CYS A 55 -4.73 11.60 -2.82
C CYS A 55 -3.63 12.65 -2.84
N ALA A 56 -2.38 12.21 -2.76
CA ALA A 56 -1.24 13.08 -2.55
C ALA A 56 -0.13 12.79 -3.55
N VAL A 57 0.57 13.86 -3.92
CA VAL A 57 1.79 13.81 -4.69
C VAL A 57 2.94 13.51 -3.73
N VAL A 58 3.74 12.52 -4.11
CA VAL A 58 4.97 12.16 -3.41
C VAL A 58 6.06 13.10 -3.93
N MET A 59 6.53 14.01 -3.08
CA MET A 59 7.55 15.00 -3.42
C MET A 59 8.92 14.57 -2.87
N LEU A 60 9.97 14.67 -3.68
CA LEU A 60 11.35 14.42 -3.28
C LEU A 60 11.99 15.69 -2.72
N ARG A 61 12.58 15.55 -1.55
CA ARG A 61 13.38 16.60 -0.93
C ARG A 61 14.78 16.70 -1.54
N GLY A 62 15.12 17.83 -2.16
CA GLY A 62 16.50 18.20 -2.53
C GLY A 62 17.50 18.24 -1.35
N LYS A 63 18.72 17.72 -1.49
CA LYS A 63 19.71 17.90 -0.41
C LYS A 63 20.27 19.32 -0.42
N ILE A 64 20.39 19.94 0.75
CA ILE A 64 21.21 21.15 0.92
C ILE A 64 22.66 20.72 0.68
N ASN A 65 23.31 21.26 -0.35
CA ASN A 65 24.77 21.13 -0.47
C ASN A 65 25.40 22.11 0.53
N GLU A 66 25.84 21.62 1.70
CA GLU A 66 26.68 22.37 2.65
C GLU A 66 28.14 22.51 2.17
N GLU A 67 28.39 22.52 0.87
CA GLU A 67 29.72 22.74 0.29
C GLU A 67 29.74 24.04 -0.52
N GLN A 68 29.63 25.17 0.18
CA GLN A 68 30.32 26.45 -0.12
C GLN A 68 29.82 27.55 0.83
N SER A 69 30.41 27.63 2.03
CA SER A 69 30.40 28.85 2.86
C SER A 69 31.50 28.80 3.93
N SER A 70 32.74 28.48 3.54
CA SER A 70 33.91 28.97 4.28
C SER A 70 34.13 30.43 3.87
N GLY A 71 33.46 31.35 4.55
CA GLY A 71 33.60 32.78 4.36
C GLY A 71 32.99 33.50 5.55
N GLU A 72 33.85 34.13 6.34
CA GLU A 72 33.48 34.97 7.49
C GLU A 72 32.42 36.03 7.13
N PHE A 73 31.73 36.52 8.16
CA PHE A 73 30.68 37.55 8.21
C PHE A 73 29.24 37.04 8.28
N ALA A 74 28.85 36.69 9.51
CA ALA A 74 27.45 36.56 9.90
C ALA A 74 26.77 37.94 9.91
N VAL A 75 25.78 38.11 9.03
CA VAL A 75 24.69 39.06 9.20
C VAL A 75 23.42 38.23 9.35
N PRO A 76 22.63 38.37 10.43
CA PRO A 76 21.33 37.72 10.50
C PRO A 76 20.39 38.49 9.58
N LEU A 77 20.28 38.03 8.34
CA LEU A 77 19.20 38.41 7.44
C LEU A 77 18.01 37.49 7.72
N GLU A 78 16.85 38.12 7.84
CA GLU A 78 15.54 37.49 7.98
C GLU A 78 15.43 36.31 6.99
N GLN A 79 15.00 35.15 7.48
CA GLN A 79 14.83 33.93 6.68
C GLN A 79 13.65 34.12 5.72
N ASP A 80 13.89 34.81 4.62
CA ASP A 80 13.05 34.75 3.44
C ASP A 80 13.20 33.36 2.80
N ASP A 81 12.05 32.74 2.54
CA ASP A 81 11.86 31.44 1.91
C ASP A 81 12.75 31.25 0.66
N ILE A 82 13.83 30.45 0.79
CA ILE A 82 14.58 29.98 -0.37
C ILE A 82 13.69 28.93 -1.08
N PRO A 83 13.30 29.13 -2.36
CA PRO A 83 12.39 28.23 -3.04
C PRO A 83 13.12 26.93 -3.35
N TYR A 84 12.84 25.93 -2.54
CA TYR A 84 13.23 24.56 -2.74
C TYR A 84 12.26 23.94 -3.75
N GLU A 85 12.72 23.63 -4.96
CA GLU A 85 11.88 22.91 -5.92
C GLU A 85 11.81 21.44 -5.51
N ASP A 86 10.88 21.14 -4.61
CA ASP A 86 10.40 19.79 -4.37
C ASP A 86 9.98 19.17 -5.71
N GLU A 87 10.59 18.03 -6.09
CA GLU A 87 10.30 17.36 -7.37
C GLU A 87 9.16 16.34 -7.18
N PRO A 88 8.10 16.33 -8.02
CA PRO A 88 7.06 15.31 -7.95
C PRO A 88 7.56 13.97 -8.50
N ILE A 89 7.66 12.97 -7.63
CA ILE A 89 8.23 11.65 -7.96
C ILE A 89 7.22 10.51 -7.93
N GLY A 90 5.98 10.75 -7.52
CA GLY A 90 4.97 9.70 -7.42
C GLY A 90 3.59 10.16 -6.95
N LEU A 91 2.67 9.21 -6.85
CA LEU A 91 1.32 9.40 -6.33
C LEU A 91 1.00 8.33 -5.29
N VAL A 92 0.36 8.72 -4.21
CA VAL A 92 -0.19 7.81 -3.20
C VAL A 92 -1.66 8.16 -2.96
N TYR A 93 -2.49 7.15 -2.80
CA TYR A 93 -3.91 7.35 -2.50
C TYR A 93 -4.41 6.43 -1.40
N VAL A 94 -5.44 6.88 -0.71
CA VAL A 94 -6.24 6.12 0.24
C VAL A 94 -7.72 6.37 -0.08
N THR A 95 -8.49 5.31 -0.33
CA THR A 95 -9.93 5.38 -0.59
C THR A 95 -10.70 4.60 0.48
N ALA A 96 -11.89 5.04 0.85
CA ALA A 96 -12.78 4.23 1.68
C ALA A 96 -13.25 2.99 0.90
N ALA A 97 -13.34 1.82 1.56
CA ALA A 97 -13.90 0.64 0.92
C ALA A 97 -15.42 0.84 0.68
N PRO A 98 -15.97 0.43 -0.47
CA PRO A 98 -17.37 0.69 -0.85
C PRO A 98 -18.42 -0.07 -0.02
N ALA A 99 -18.00 -0.93 0.93
CA ALA A 99 -18.89 -1.68 1.82
C ALA A 99 -18.55 -1.40 3.29
N GLN A 100 -19.50 -0.76 3.99
CA GLN A 100 -19.65 -0.65 5.44
C GLN A 100 -18.73 0.35 6.16
N ASN A 101 -19.28 1.55 6.41
CA ASN A 101 -18.75 2.55 7.35
C ASN A 101 -18.47 2.01 8.77
N GLU A 102 -19.09 0.89 9.17
CA GLU A 102 -18.84 0.25 10.47
C GLU A 102 -17.52 -0.54 10.50
N ALA A 103 -17.08 -1.09 9.36
CA ALA A 103 -15.87 -1.92 9.29
C ALA A 103 -14.58 -1.09 9.35
N GLN A 104 -14.67 0.23 9.15
CA GLN A 104 -13.53 1.15 9.14
C GLN A 104 -12.37 0.59 8.31
N GLU A 105 -12.66 0.27 7.03
CA GLU A 105 -11.72 -0.27 6.06
C GLU A 105 -11.39 0.72 4.96
N ALA A 106 -10.11 0.86 4.63
CA ALA A 106 -9.62 1.67 3.52
C ALA A 106 -8.70 0.87 2.59
N ASN A 107 -8.66 1.28 1.32
CA ASN A 107 -7.69 0.77 0.34
C ASN A 107 -6.55 1.77 0.19
N ILE A 108 -5.33 1.28 0.03
CA ILE A 108 -4.14 2.10 -0.25
C ILE A 108 -3.45 1.63 -1.53
N GLY A 109 -2.96 2.58 -2.32
CA GLY A 109 -2.12 2.32 -3.47
C GLY A 109 -1.07 3.41 -3.68
N ILE A 110 -0.01 3.06 -4.39
CA ILE A 110 1.11 3.97 -4.65
C ILE A 110 1.78 3.65 -6.00
N ILE A 111 2.24 4.68 -6.68
CA ILE A 111 3.16 4.61 -7.82
C ILE A 111 4.32 5.58 -7.59
N ILE A 112 5.53 5.16 -7.95
CA ILE A 112 6.73 6.01 -7.96
C ILE A 112 7.32 5.95 -9.38
N ALA A 113 7.69 7.10 -9.92
CA ALA A 113 8.35 7.24 -11.22
C ALA A 113 9.57 6.30 -11.32
N GLU A 114 9.76 5.67 -12.48
CA GLU A 114 10.75 4.61 -12.66
C GLU A 114 12.18 5.02 -12.25
N CYS A 115 12.59 6.26 -12.57
CA CYS A 115 13.89 6.85 -12.20
C CYS A 115 14.10 7.04 -10.68
N HIS A 116 13.02 6.99 -9.90
CA HIS A 116 13.00 7.18 -8.45
C HIS A 116 12.73 5.89 -7.66
N GLN A 117 12.54 4.75 -8.36
CA GLN A 117 12.32 3.47 -7.70
C GLN A 117 13.58 2.89 -7.06
N ARG A 118 13.41 1.91 -6.16
CA ARG A 118 14.48 1.19 -5.43
C ARG A 118 15.36 2.06 -4.50
N LYS A 119 14.95 3.31 -4.25
CA LYS A 119 15.63 4.25 -3.35
C LYS A 119 14.98 4.36 -1.95
N GLY A 120 13.89 3.62 -1.71
CA GLY A 120 13.15 3.64 -0.44
C GLY A 120 11.99 4.64 -0.38
N PHE A 121 11.83 5.52 -1.37
CA PHE A 121 10.79 6.57 -1.35
C PHE A 121 9.36 6.04 -1.23
N ALA A 122 9.04 4.94 -1.93
CA ALA A 122 7.72 4.30 -1.81
C ALA A 122 7.42 3.85 -0.37
N ARG A 123 8.46 3.38 0.34
CA ARG A 123 8.35 2.93 1.73
C ARG A 123 8.02 4.11 2.66
N GLU A 124 8.75 5.20 2.51
CA GLU A 124 8.52 6.43 3.28
C GLU A 124 7.12 6.99 3.03
N ALA A 125 6.70 7.08 1.76
CA ALA A 125 5.39 7.58 1.37
C ALA A 125 4.24 6.71 1.92
N VAL A 126 4.36 5.38 1.84
CA VAL A 126 3.37 4.45 2.42
C VAL A 126 3.35 4.58 3.93
N GLU A 127 4.49 4.70 4.62
CA GLU A 127 4.54 4.86 6.07
C GLU A 127 3.81 6.13 6.53
N LEU A 128 3.97 7.25 5.81
CA LEU A 128 3.25 8.49 6.08
C LEU A 128 1.73 8.33 5.89
N ALA A 129 1.30 7.72 4.78
CA ALA A 129 -0.11 7.49 4.50
C ALA A 129 -0.77 6.55 5.52
N LEU A 130 -0.07 5.48 5.93
CA LEU A 130 -0.55 4.55 6.96
C LEU A 130 -0.64 5.21 8.33
N SER A 131 0.36 6.02 8.69
CA SER A 131 0.34 6.79 9.94
C SER A 131 -0.88 7.68 10.01
N TRP A 132 -1.15 8.44 8.94
CA TRP A 132 -2.35 9.27 8.86
C TRP A 132 -3.64 8.44 8.95
N ALA A 133 -3.77 7.35 8.20
CA ALA A 133 -4.99 6.54 8.18
C ALA A 133 -5.28 5.82 9.52
N PHE A 134 -4.27 5.25 10.18
CA PHE A 134 -4.43 4.57 11.47
C PHE A 134 -4.45 5.54 12.66
N GLU A 135 -3.55 6.53 12.68
CA GLU A 135 -3.34 7.39 13.84
C GLU A 135 -4.29 8.60 13.85
N ASP A 136 -4.55 9.22 12.69
CA ASP A 136 -5.44 10.39 12.60
C ASP A 136 -6.89 9.97 12.31
N LEU A 137 -7.12 9.13 11.30
CA LEU A 137 -8.48 8.72 10.90
C LEU A 137 -9.03 7.51 11.67
N LYS A 138 -8.19 6.80 12.44
CA LYS A 138 -8.59 5.65 13.26
C LYS A 138 -9.25 4.52 12.46
N PHE A 139 -8.80 4.27 11.22
CA PHE A 139 -9.24 3.08 10.49
C PHE A 139 -8.80 1.82 11.22
N HIS A 140 -9.69 0.83 11.34
CA HIS A 140 -9.35 -0.46 11.93
C HIS A 140 -8.48 -1.28 10.99
N ARG A 141 -8.66 -1.10 9.68
CA ARG A 141 -8.09 -1.96 8.65
C ARG A 141 -7.72 -1.19 7.39
N ILE A 142 -6.56 -1.50 6.85
CA ILE A 142 -6.08 -0.98 5.56
C ILE A 142 -5.69 -2.15 4.66
N GLN A 143 -6.19 -2.18 3.43
CA GLN A 143 -5.87 -3.20 2.45
C GLN A 143 -5.21 -2.62 1.19
N ALA A 144 -4.43 -3.46 0.51
CA ALA A 144 -3.82 -3.14 -0.77
C ALA A 144 -4.13 -4.27 -1.77
N ALA A 145 -4.59 -3.88 -2.97
CA ALA A 145 -5.04 -4.79 -4.01
C ALA A 145 -4.09 -4.77 -5.21
N PHE A 146 -3.60 -5.94 -5.62
CA PHE A 146 -2.62 -6.08 -6.71
C PHE A 146 -3.17 -6.95 -7.83
N MET A 147 -3.31 -6.37 -9.02
CA MET A 147 -3.60 -7.13 -10.23
C MET A 147 -2.42 -8.04 -10.59
N ASN A 148 -2.71 -9.18 -11.21
CA ASN A 148 -1.68 -10.11 -11.68
C ASN A 148 -0.94 -9.59 -12.94
N ASP A 149 -0.09 -8.58 -12.74
CA ASP A 149 0.73 -7.90 -13.74
C ASP A 149 2.21 -7.83 -13.30
N ALA A 150 3.10 -7.37 -14.19
CA ALA A 150 4.57 -7.39 -13.97
C ALA A 150 5.06 -6.63 -12.72
N GLN A 151 4.31 -5.65 -12.24
CA GLN A 151 4.67 -4.85 -11.05
C GLN A 151 4.20 -5.48 -9.73
N LYS A 152 3.36 -6.52 -9.78
CA LYS A 152 2.74 -7.15 -8.60
C LYS A 152 3.76 -7.55 -7.55
N ASP A 153 4.77 -8.33 -7.92
CA ASP A 153 5.74 -8.88 -6.97
C ASP A 153 6.53 -7.78 -6.24
N ARG A 154 6.83 -6.69 -6.94
CA ARG A 154 7.54 -5.54 -6.37
C ARG A 154 6.66 -4.80 -5.37
N ALA A 155 5.41 -4.55 -5.73
CA ALA A 155 4.45 -3.89 -4.86
C ALA A 155 4.14 -4.76 -3.63
N MET A 156 3.92 -6.08 -3.80
CA MET A 156 3.71 -7.00 -2.69
C MET A 156 4.90 -7.00 -1.71
N ARG A 157 6.14 -7.03 -2.19
CA ARG A 157 7.33 -6.95 -1.32
C ARG A 157 7.39 -5.65 -0.52
N LEU A 158 7.00 -4.53 -1.11
CA LEU A 158 6.93 -3.24 -0.41
C LEU A 158 5.94 -3.33 0.76
N PHE A 159 4.71 -3.78 0.50
CA PHE A 159 3.66 -3.83 1.52
C PHE A 159 3.95 -4.88 2.61
N ILE A 160 4.44 -6.06 2.24
CA ILE A 160 4.86 -7.08 3.22
C ILE A 160 6.02 -6.55 4.08
N GLY A 161 6.98 -5.84 3.48
CA GLY A 161 8.07 -5.20 4.21
C GLY A 161 7.61 -4.10 5.19
N GLN A 162 6.42 -3.54 4.97
CA GLN A 162 5.75 -2.61 5.90
C GLN A 162 4.93 -3.33 6.97
N GLY A 163 4.70 -4.63 6.84
CA GLY A 163 3.97 -5.46 7.80
C GLY A 163 2.59 -5.93 7.34
N PHE A 164 2.24 -5.73 6.07
CA PHE A 164 1.00 -6.29 5.53
C PHE A 164 1.10 -7.81 5.41
N MET A 165 -0.02 -8.50 5.61
CA MET A 165 -0.14 -9.95 5.46
C MET A 165 -0.98 -10.33 4.26
N HIS A 166 -0.68 -11.50 3.67
CA HIS A 166 -1.43 -12.02 2.53
C HIS A 166 -2.72 -12.73 2.94
N GLU A 167 -3.85 -12.24 2.45
CA GLU A 167 -5.16 -12.80 2.79
C GLU A 167 -5.73 -13.71 1.71
N GLY A 168 -5.45 -13.43 0.44
CA GLY A 168 -5.98 -14.26 -0.63
C GLY A 168 -5.88 -13.64 -2.01
N THR A 169 -6.27 -14.43 -3.00
CA THR A 169 -6.39 -13.99 -4.39
C THR A 169 -7.80 -14.26 -4.89
N ARG A 170 -8.50 -13.18 -5.29
CA ARG A 170 -9.78 -13.26 -5.98
C ARG A 170 -9.50 -13.58 -7.44
N ARG A 171 -9.95 -14.75 -7.88
CA ARG A 171 -9.75 -15.23 -9.26
C ARG A 171 -10.66 -14.46 -10.20
N ARG A 172 -10.10 -13.93 -11.29
CA ARG A 172 -10.81 -13.25 -12.39
C ARG A 172 -11.81 -12.20 -11.89
N SER A 173 -11.42 -11.41 -10.89
CA SER A 173 -12.32 -10.46 -10.24
C SER A 173 -12.41 -9.11 -10.94
N VAL A 174 -11.45 -8.79 -11.81
CA VAL A 174 -11.36 -7.49 -12.47
C VAL A 174 -11.18 -7.69 -13.98
N LEU A 175 -11.97 -6.98 -14.79
CA LEU A 175 -11.83 -6.95 -16.23
C LEU A 175 -10.94 -5.76 -16.62
N LYS A 176 -9.72 -6.04 -17.08
CA LYS A 176 -8.79 -5.01 -17.55
C LYS A 176 -8.98 -4.77 -19.05
N PRO A 177 -9.26 -3.54 -19.52
CA PRO A 177 -9.31 -3.23 -20.94
C PRO A 177 -7.94 -3.44 -21.60
N GLU A 178 -7.88 -4.03 -22.79
CA GLU A 178 -6.65 -4.03 -23.58
C GLU A 178 -6.48 -2.71 -24.34
N ARG A 179 -5.23 -2.23 -24.49
CA ARG A 179 -4.94 -1.02 -25.26
C ARG A 179 -5.38 -1.19 -26.72
N GLY A 180 -6.37 -0.41 -27.13
CA GLY A 180 -6.87 -0.37 -28.51
C GLY A 180 -7.76 -1.56 -28.91
N GLY A 181 -8.14 -2.42 -27.95
CA GLY A 181 -9.02 -3.56 -28.18
C GLY A 181 -10.47 -3.30 -27.77
N MET A 182 -11.41 -4.04 -28.35
CA MET A 182 -12.82 -4.09 -27.91
C MET A 182 -13.06 -5.12 -26.81
N VAL A 183 -12.07 -5.94 -26.46
CA VAL A 183 -12.19 -7.07 -25.52
C VAL A 183 -11.24 -6.86 -24.35
N GLY A 184 -11.75 -6.96 -23.12
CA GLY A 184 -10.94 -6.93 -21.91
C GLY A 184 -10.49 -8.32 -21.46
N VAL A 185 -9.43 -8.37 -20.65
CA VAL A 185 -8.91 -9.60 -20.05
C VAL A 185 -9.25 -9.64 -18.57
N TRP A 186 -9.87 -10.73 -18.13
CA TRP A 186 -10.10 -10.97 -16.71
C TRP A 186 -8.79 -11.27 -15.98
N LYS A 187 -8.52 -10.52 -14.92
CA LYS A 187 -7.32 -10.59 -14.10
C LYS A 187 -7.66 -11.05 -12.68
N ASP A 188 -6.75 -11.81 -12.10
CA ASP A 188 -6.78 -12.15 -10.69
C ASP A 188 -6.28 -10.95 -9.87
N VAL A 189 -6.86 -10.75 -8.69
CA VAL A 189 -6.46 -9.70 -7.75
C VAL A 189 -6.04 -10.32 -6.43
N THR A 190 -4.81 -10.05 -6.02
CA THR A 190 -4.26 -10.47 -4.73
C THR A 190 -4.43 -9.36 -3.71
N TYR A 191 -4.94 -9.70 -2.52
CA TYR A 191 -5.19 -8.77 -1.43
C TYR A 191 -4.18 -9.01 -0.30
N LEU A 192 -3.55 -7.92 0.11
CA LEU A 192 -2.83 -7.83 1.36
C LEU A 192 -3.57 -6.88 2.31
N ALA A 193 -3.47 -7.09 3.62
CA ALA A 193 -4.05 -6.17 4.59
C ALA A 193 -3.19 -6.01 5.85
N MET A 194 -3.45 -4.94 6.58
CA MET A 194 -2.90 -4.63 7.89
C MET A 194 -4.02 -4.16 8.82
N LEU A 195 -3.96 -4.59 10.07
CA LEU A 195 -4.86 -4.17 11.14
C LEU A 195 -4.22 -3.09 12.02
N ASP A 196 -5.05 -2.28 12.66
CA ASP A 196 -4.65 -1.25 13.63
C ASP A 196 -3.81 -1.79 14.80
N THR A 197 -4.12 -3.00 15.26
CA THR A 197 -3.39 -3.70 16.33
C THR A 197 -1.97 -4.04 15.89
N GLU A 198 -1.78 -4.41 14.63
CA GLU A 198 -0.48 -4.73 14.05
C GLU A 198 0.35 -3.46 13.84
N TRP A 199 -0.31 -2.39 13.39
CA TRP A 199 0.29 -1.05 13.31
C TRP A 199 0.77 -0.56 14.68
N SER A 200 -0.03 -0.75 15.72
CA SER A 200 0.29 -0.35 17.11
C SER A 200 1.44 -1.19 17.70
N LEU A 201 1.48 -2.48 17.38
CA LEU A 201 2.53 -3.41 17.83
C LEU A 201 3.77 -3.40 16.95
N ARG A 202 3.84 -2.53 15.92
CA ARG A 202 4.93 -2.54 14.92
C ARG A 202 6.32 -2.42 15.53
N THR A 203 6.50 -1.69 16.63
CA THR A 203 7.79 -1.57 17.31
C THR A 203 8.24 -2.90 17.90
N VAL A 204 7.33 -3.64 18.53
CA VAL A 204 7.56 -4.97 19.10
C VAL A 204 7.73 -6.02 18.00
N LEU A 205 6.94 -5.95 16.94
CA LEU A 205 7.01 -6.88 15.81
C LEU A 205 8.28 -6.66 14.96
N LYS A 206 8.71 -5.40 14.76
CA LYS A 206 9.98 -5.07 14.06
C LYS A 206 11.21 -5.69 14.76
N HIS A 207 11.17 -5.94 16.07
CA HIS A 207 12.27 -6.61 16.79
C HIS A 207 12.44 -8.08 16.39
N LYS A 208 11.39 -8.73 15.85
CA LYS A 208 11.50 -10.07 15.26
C LYS A 208 12.02 -10.05 13.81
N GLY A 209 12.21 -8.85 13.25
CA GLY A 209 12.52 -8.63 11.84
C GLY A 209 11.30 -8.89 10.93
N PRO A 210 11.19 -8.20 9.78
CA PRO A 210 10.27 -8.65 8.74
C PRO A 210 10.70 -10.06 8.28
N PRO A 211 9.75 -10.93 7.86
CA PRO A 211 10.12 -12.20 7.24
C PRO A 211 11.10 -11.93 6.09
N PRO A 212 12.22 -12.67 6.00
CA PRO A 212 13.32 -12.35 5.09
C PRO A 212 12.89 -12.29 3.62
N THR A 213 11.87 -13.08 3.28
CA THR A 213 11.27 -13.15 1.95
C THR A 213 9.75 -13.32 1.99
N LEU A 214 9.09 -13.05 0.86
CA LEU A 214 7.68 -13.40 0.61
C LEU A 214 7.42 -14.90 0.86
N TRP A 215 8.40 -15.76 0.59
CA TRP A 215 8.28 -17.20 0.81
C TRP A 215 8.24 -17.55 2.29
N ASP A 216 9.04 -16.89 3.12
CA ASP A 216 9.06 -17.14 4.56
C ASP A 216 7.74 -16.74 5.22
N GLU A 217 7.15 -15.62 4.77
CA GLU A 217 5.79 -15.22 5.15
C GLU A 217 4.77 -16.29 4.75
N MET A 218 4.80 -16.71 3.47
CA MET A 218 3.90 -17.73 2.95
C MET A 218 4.00 -19.04 3.73
N PHE A 219 5.21 -19.52 4.00
CA PHE A 219 5.44 -20.78 4.74
C PHE A 219 4.93 -20.67 6.17
N THR A 220 5.23 -19.56 6.85
CA THR A 220 4.76 -19.32 8.22
C THR A 220 3.23 -19.31 8.28
N ARG A 221 2.59 -18.60 7.35
CA ARG A 221 1.13 -18.53 7.21
C ARG A 221 0.50 -19.90 6.91
N HIS A 222 1.01 -20.62 5.91
CA HIS A 222 0.51 -21.95 5.54
C HIS A 222 0.67 -22.97 6.68
N THR A 223 1.73 -22.84 7.47
CA THR A 223 1.92 -23.71 8.65
C THR A 223 0.82 -23.45 9.68
N LYS A 224 0.53 -22.17 9.98
CA LYS A 224 -0.57 -21.79 10.87
C LYS A 224 -1.94 -22.23 10.34
N GLU A 225 -2.25 -21.97 9.07
CA GLU A 225 -3.50 -22.40 8.43
C GLU A 225 -3.66 -23.93 8.47
N ARG A 226 -2.58 -24.68 8.24
CA ARG A 226 -2.57 -26.15 8.37
C ARG A 226 -2.84 -26.60 9.80
N GLU A 227 -2.20 -26.00 10.80
CA GLU A 227 -2.45 -26.32 12.21
C GLU A 227 -3.90 -26.03 12.61
N GLU A 228 -4.48 -24.93 12.12
CA GLU A 228 -5.88 -24.59 12.34
C GLU A 228 -6.82 -25.59 11.68
N MET A 229 -6.52 -26.02 10.45
CA MET A 229 -7.27 -27.09 9.79
C MET A 229 -7.16 -28.42 10.53
N VAL A 230 -5.98 -28.80 11.04
CA VAL A 230 -5.82 -30.01 11.86
C VAL A 230 -6.65 -29.92 13.13
N LYS A 231 -6.62 -28.79 13.85
CA LYS A 231 -7.46 -28.57 15.04
C LYS A 231 -8.95 -28.63 14.71
N TRP A 232 -9.34 -28.09 13.55
CA TRP A 232 -10.71 -28.16 13.06
C TRP A 232 -11.10 -29.61 12.77
N ASP A 233 -10.26 -30.37 12.07
CA ASP A 233 -10.48 -31.79 11.81
C ASP A 233 -10.58 -32.55 13.12
N GLU A 234 -9.65 -32.44 14.08
CA GLU A 234 -9.73 -33.12 15.37
C GLU A 234 -11.03 -32.82 16.14
N LYS A 235 -11.54 -31.59 16.02
CA LYS A 235 -12.81 -31.17 16.64
C LYS A 235 -14.01 -31.83 15.97
N HIS A 236 -14.00 -32.00 14.64
CA HIS A 236 -15.16 -32.48 13.86
C HIS A 236 -15.08 -33.97 13.47
N ASN A 237 -13.88 -34.52 13.32
CA ASN A 237 -13.53 -35.94 13.22
C ASN A 237 -13.43 -36.63 14.59
N ARG A 238 -14.07 -36.08 15.64
CA ARG A 238 -14.59 -36.91 16.74
C ARG A 238 -15.71 -37.81 16.21
N VAL A 239 -15.35 -38.72 15.31
CA VAL A 239 -16.15 -39.86 14.91
C VAL A 239 -16.44 -40.65 16.17
N ARG A 240 -17.74 -40.79 16.43
CA ARG A 240 -18.36 -41.61 17.46
C ARG A 240 -17.63 -42.96 17.52
N LYS A 241 -16.79 -43.16 18.55
CA LYS A 241 -16.23 -44.50 18.84
C LYS A 241 -17.41 -45.42 19.15
N VAL A 242 -17.92 -46.12 18.14
CA VAL A 242 -18.84 -47.23 18.35
C VAL A 242 -18.04 -48.34 19.03
N PRO A 243 -18.50 -48.89 20.16
CA PRO A 243 -17.79 -49.94 20.85
C PRO A 243 -17.70 -51.17 19.94
N SER A 244 -16.49 -51.47 19.48
CA SER A 244 -16.16 -52.70 18.78
C SER A 244 -16.14 -53.84 19.80
N THR A 245 -17.31 -54.39 20.12
CA THR A 245 -17.41 -55.67 20.82
C THR A 245 -18.77 -56.31 20.50
N GLN A 246 -18.83 -56.97 19.35
CA GLN A 246 -19.81 -58.03 19.13
C GLN A 246 -19.03 -59.29 18.79
N THR A 247 -18.62 -60.00 19.85
CA THR A 247 -18.07 -61.35 19.77
C THR A 247 -19.23 -62.27 19.38
N LEU A 248 -19.22 -62.76 18.14
CA LEU A 248 -20.14 -63.81 17.72
C LEU A 248 -19.76 -65.11 18.47
N ARG A 249 -20.76 -65.71 19.12
CA ARG A 249 -20.72 -67.02 19.78
C ARG A 249 -21.03 -68.12 18.77
#